data_AF-A0A497PT34-F1
#
_entry.id   AF-A0A497PT34-F1
#
_cell.length_a   1.000
_cell.length_b   1.000
_cell.length_c   1.000
_cell.angle_alpha   90.00
_cell.angle_beta   90.00
_cell.angle_gamma   90.00
#
_symmetry.space_group_name_H-M   'P 1'
#
loop_
_entity.id
_entity.type
_entity.pdbx_description
1 polymer ?
#
loop_
_entity_poly.entity_id
_entity_poly.type
_entity_poly.pdbx_seq_one_letter_code
_entity_poly.pdbx_strand_id
1 'polypeptide(L)'
;MAAALLFLASVLSPLAGSRVENVRFEQVGDKVVVTYDLLGPGEDYTVTLEASPDGGRSFTIFPKAVSGDVGEGVSPGRGKRIVWDVLEDMEELSGDRFVFAVTASWSGEKVVKGMEFVFVPGGEFRMGDLWGDGEDDERPVHTVRVGDFFIGKYEVTVDQFRRFVEATGYRTTCEREGWKNTWRAPGFPQGGDHPVVLVSWYDAAEFCRWMGGRLPTEAEWEYAARAGGKEIEYPNGNTLTHDDANYLGTGGRDRWKCTSPVGSFPPNELGLYDMAGNVHEWCSDWYDKEYYKHSPVDNPRGPSSGDRKVLRGGSYGGGPWACRAANRGRPDPGAGGARYDGGFRVVLPVR
;
A
#
# COMPACT_ATOMS: atom_id res chain seq x y z
N MET A 1 49.74 5.49 14.78
CA MET A 1 49.43 5.18 13.37
C MET A 1 48.09 4.47 13.37
N ALA A 2 47.01 5.14 12.98
CA ALA A 2 45.71 4.50 12.85
C ALA A 2 45.69 3.73 11.52
N ALA A 3 45.73 2.40 11.60
CA ALA A 3 45.56 1.56 10.43
C ALA A 3 44.09 1.61 10.01
N ALA A 4 43.83 2.14 8.81
CA ALA A 4 42.53 2.02 8.18
C ALA A 4 42.32 0.55 7.78
N LEU A 5 41.57 -0.19 8.59
CA LEU A 5 41.13 -1.54 8.24
C LEU A 5 39.79 -1.46 7.51
N LEU A 6 39.77 -1.91 6.26
CA LEU A 6 38.55 -2.21 5.53
C LEU A 6 37.90 -3.46 6.14
N PHE A 7 36.68 -3.33 6.66
CA PHE A 7 35.83 -4.45 7.03
C PHE A 7 34.48 -4.37 6.31
N LEU A 8 33.98 -5.52 5.86
CA LEU A 8 32.70 -5.66 5.20
C LEU A 8 31.56 -5.48 6.21
N ALA A 9 30.67 -4.52 5.96
CA ALA A 9 29.37 -4.43 6.60
C ALA A 9 28.40 -5.40 5.90
N SER A 10 27.76 -6.31 6.65
CA SER A 10 26.64 -7.08 6.15
C SER A 10 25.33 -6.35 6.44
N VAL A 11 24.54 -6.13 5.39
CA VAL A 11 23.21 -5.52 5.45
C VAL A 11 22.18 -6.65 5.52
N LEU A 12 21.43 -6.72 6.61
CA LEU A 12 20.20 -7.50 6.66
C LEU A 12 19.05 -6.49 6.71
N SER A 13 18.34 -6.34 5.59
CA SER A 13 17.11 -5.55 5.51
C SER A 13 15.91 -6.46 5.78
N PRO A 14 15.20 -6.35 6.91
CA PRO A 14 13.92 -7.02 7.06
C PRO A 14 12.81 -6.09 6.55
N LEU A 15 12.07 -6.60 5.56
CA LEU A 15 10.71 -6.22 5.13
C LEU A 15 10.44 -4.74 4.77
N ALA A 16 9.60 -4.53 3.74
CA ALA A 16 9.07 -3.22 3.31
C ALA A 16 10.07 -2.19 2.73
N GLY A 17 11.10 -2.64 2.00
CA GLY A 17 11.87 -1.76 1.10
C GLY A 17 12.91 -0.83 1.77
N SER A 18 13.24 -1.04 3.04
CA SER A 18 14.32 -0.33 3.75
C SER A 18 15.71 -0.76 3.28
N ARG A 19 16.66 0.17 3.25
CA ARG A 19 18.07 -0.09 2.92
C ARG A 19 18.97 0.67 3.90
N VAL A 20 19.88 -0.07 4.51
CA VAL A 20 20.99 0.49 5.28
C VAL A 20 22.25 0.34 4.43
N GLU A 21 22.89 1.46 4.11
CA GLU A 21 24.06 1.51 3.22
C GLU A 21 25.20 2.29 3.88
N ASN A 22 26.40 2.23 3.29
CA ASN A 22 27.56 3.03 3.69
C ASN A 22 27.92 2.96 5.19
N VAL A 23 27.67 1.82 5.83
CA VAL A 23 28.01 1.61 7.24
C VAL A 23 29.53 1.69 7.41
N ARG A 24 29.98 2.58 8.29
CA ARG A 24 31.37 2.76 8.70
C ARG A 24 31.42 2.86 10.21
N PHE A 25 32.56 2.52 10.79
CA PHE A 25 32.77 2.72 12.21
C PHE A 25 34.17 3.26 12.49
N GLU A 26 34.28 3.96 13.60
CA GLU A 26 35.54 4.43 14.15
C GLU A 26 35.51 4.33 15.68
N GLN A 27 36.65 4.03 16.28
CA GLN A 27 36.81 4.10 17.73
C GLN A 27 37.33 5.50 18.10
N VAL A 28 36.63 6.17 19.01
CA VAL A 28 36.98 7.49 19.54
C VAL A 28 37.05 7.39 21.05
N GLY A 29 38.25 7.12 21.58
CA GLY A 29 38.44 6.85 23.00
C GLY A 29 37.78 5.54 23.42
N ASP A 30 36.88 5.62 24.40
CA ASP A 30 36.04 4.53 24.92
C ASP A 30 34.75 4.32 24.11
N LYS A 31 34.52 5.13 23.07
CA LYS A 31 33.29 5.06 22.25
C LYS A 31 33.56 4.43 20.90
N VAL A 32 32.56 3.71 20.40
CA VAL A 32 32.48 3.35 18.99
C VAL A 32 31.44 4.25 18.33
N VAL A 33 31.83 4.93 17.26
CA VAL A 33 30.95 5.75 16.44
C VAL A 33 30.69 4.98 15.16
N VAL A 34 29.42 4.68 14.88
CA VAL A 34 28.96 4.04 13.64
C VAL A 34 28.21 5.07 12.82
N THR A 35 28.60 5.26 11.57
CA THR A 35 27.89 6.12 10.60
C THR A 35 27.28 5.28 9.50
N TYR A 36 26.06 5.60 9.06
CA TYR A 36 25.34 4.85 8.02
C TYR A 36 24.40 5.75 7.22
N ASP A 37 23.98 5.28 6.05
CA ASP A 37 22.89 5.87 5.28
C ASP A 37 21.63 5.00 5.48
N LEU A 38 20.52 5.63 5.85
CA LEU A 38 19.20 5.00 5.91
C LEU A 38 18.36 5.49 4.74
N LEU A 39 18.02 4.58 3.83
CA LEU A 39 17.18 4.87 2.68
C LEU A 39 15.92 4.02 2.76
N GLY A 40 14.79 4.60 2.38
CA GLY A 40 13.53 3.87 2.33
C GLY A 40 12.32 4.81 2.39
N PRO A 41 11.13 4.25 2.11
CA PRO A 41 9.89 5.00 1.97
C PRO A 41 9.22 5.38 3.30
N GLY A 42 9.65 4.78 4.42
CA GLY A 42 9.08 5.01 5.75
C GLY A 42 9.46 6.38 6.30
N GLU A 43 8.68 6.87 7.27
CA GLU A 43 8.98 8.14 7.96
C GLU A 43 9.53 7.90 9.38
N ASP A 44 9.35 6.68 9.90
CA ASP A 44 9.69 6.27 11.27
C ASP A 44 10.23 4.83 11.25
N TYR A 45 11.54 4.68 11.46
CA TYR A 45 12.22 3.38 11.51
C TYR A 45 12.65 3.05 12.94
N THR A 46 12.59 1.77 13.26
CA THR A 46 13.33 1.17 14.37
C THR A 46 14.70 0.73 13.87
N VAL A 47 15.75 1.38 14.36
CA VAL A 47 17.15 1.06 14.02
C VAL A 47 17.82 0.31 15.17
N THR A 48 18.49 -0.80 14.87
CA THR A 48 19.29 -1.55 15.84
C THR A 48 20.75 -1.60 15.43
N LEU A 49 21.63 -1.72 16.44
CA LEU A 49 23.05 -1.97 16.27
C LEU A 49 23.39 -3.33 16.88
N GLU A 50 24.12 -4.14 16.13
CA GLU A 50 24.68 -5.41 16.59
C GLU A 50 26.17 -5.44 16.30
N ALA A 51 26.94 -6.10 17.17
CA ALA A 51 28.37 -6.29 16.98
C ALA A 51 28.75 -7.78 16.98
N SER A 52 29.69 -8.10 16.10
CA SER A 52 30.28 -9.41 15.91
C SER A 52 31.76 -9.35 16.26
N PRO A 53 32.23 -10.11 17.26
CA PRO A 53 33.64 -10.15 17.63
C PRO A 53 34.47 -11.09 16.73
N ASP A 54 33.85 -11.86 15.83
CA ASP A 54 34.46 -12.99 15.13
C ASP A 54 34.55 -12.81 13.59
N GLY A 55 34.54 -11.56 13.13
CA GLY A 55 34.64 -11.21 11.72
C GLY A 55 33.33 -11.37 10.95
N GLY A 56 32.19 -11.21 11.62
CA GLY A 56 30.85 -11.31 11.02
C GLY A 56 30.31 -12.74 10.93
N ARG A 57 30.93 -13.73 11.59
CA ARG A 57 30.41 -15.11 11.60
C ARG A 57 29.22 -15.25 12.53
N SER A 58 29.23 -14.51 13.64
CA SER A 58 28.11 -14.41 14.58
C SER A 58 27.98 -13.00 15.16
N PHE A 59 26.75 -12.50 15.24
CA PHE A 59 26.40 -11.24 15.90
C PHE A 59 25.84 -11.57 17.28
N THR A 60 26.68 -11.45 18.31
CA THR A 60 26.38 -11.91 19.68
C THR A 60 26.41 -10.78 20.70
N ILE A 61 26.87 -9.59 20.30
CA ILE A 61 26.93 -8.41 21.16
C ILE A 61 25.81 -7.46 20.71
N PHE A 62 24.98 -7.07 21.67
CA PHE A 62 23.85 -6.17 21.46
C PHE A 62 24.08 -4.91 22.32
N PRO A 63 24.75 -3.88 21.77
CA PRO A 63 24.98 -2.60 22.45
C PRO A 63 23.70 -2.01 23.06
N LYS A 64 23.75 -1.62 24.34
CA LYS A 64 22.63 -1.00 25.06
C LYS A 64 22.90 0.45 25.39
N ALA A 65 24.14 0.80 25.73
CA ALA A 65 24.58 2.17 25.97
C ALA A 65 24.80 2.93 24.65
N VAL A 66 23.75 3.02 23.84
CA VAL A 66 23.76 3.65 22.51
C VAL A 66 22.99 4.95 22.48
N SER A 67 23.43 5.89 21.64
CA SER A 67 22.78 7.19 21.42
C SER A 67 22.90 7.64 19.96
N GLY A 68 22.10 8.63 19.56
CA GLY A 68 22.07 9.16 18.21
C GLY A 68 20.90 8.59 17.39
N ASP A 69 21.15 8.30 16.11
CA ASP A 69 20.16 7.75 15.18
C ASP A 69 20.00 6.23 15.38
N VAL A 70 19.44 5.81 16.52
CA VAL A 70 19.23 4.41 16.93
C VAL A 70 17.95 4.30 17.77
N GLY A 71 17.27 3.15 17.74
CA GLY A 71 15.97 2.94 18.38
C GLY A 71 14.80 3.31 17.46
N GLU A 72 13.63 3.53 18.03
CA GLU A 72 12.41 3.97 17.32
C GLU A 72 12.49 5.46 16.94
N GLY A 73 11.73 5.91 15.94
CA GLY A 73 11.64 7.32 15.57
C GLY A 73 12.67 7.78 14.53
N VAL A 74 13.50 6.88 13.97
CA VAL A 74 14.60 7.30 13.11
C VAL A 74 14.11 7.55 11.70
N SER A 75 14.11 8.81 11.25
CA SER A 75 13.76 9.15 9.87
C SER A 75 14.91 8.81 8.90
N PRO A 76 14.62 8.46 7.63
CA PRO A 76 15.63 8.27 6.58
C PRO A 76 16.58 9.46 6.41
N GLY A 77 17.76 9.19 5.85
CA GLY A 77 18.74 10.19 5.50
C GLY A 77 20.16 9.60 5.43
N ARG A 78 21.07 10.37 4.83
CA ARG A 78 22.49 10.00 4.75
C ARG A 78 23.26 10.50 5.96
N GLY A 79 24.34 9.81 6.31
CA GLY A 79 25.26 10.22 7.38
C GLY A 79 24.64 10.16 8.78
N LYS A 80 23.69 9.26 9.01
CA LYS A 80 23.16 8.92 10.33
C LYS A 80 24.27 8.41 11.22
N ARG A 81 24.16 8.62 12.53
CA ARG A 81 25.23 8.35 13.48
C ARG A 81 24.71 7.69 14.76
N ILE A 82 25.28 6.54 15.09
CA ILE A 82 25.12 5.84 16.37
C ILE A 82 26.42 6.01 17.15
N VAL A 83 26.33 6.32 18.43
CA VAL A 83 27.47 6.33 19.36
C VAL A 83 27.21 5.30 20.44
N TRP A 84 28.07 4.30 20.52
CA TRP A 84 28.08 3.27 21.55
C TRP A 84 29.14 3.59 22.60
N ASP A 85 28.72 3.73 23.85
CA ASP A 85 29.61 3.80 25.01
C ASP A 85 29.99 2.38 25.44
N VAL A 86 31.16 1.91 25.01
CA VAL A 86 31.55 0.51 25.19
C VAL A 86 31.67 0.16 26.67
N LEU A 87 32.24 1.07 27.46
CA LEU A 87 32.61 0.78 28.85
C LEU A 87 31.41 0.72 29.80
N GLU A 88 30.25 1.23 29.39
CA GLU A 88 28.99 1.04 30.13
C GLU A 88 28.42 -0.36 29.94
N ASP A 89 28.69 -1.01 28.80
CA ASP A 89 28.18 -2.34 28.47
C ASP A 89 29.20 -3.46 28.73
N MET A 90 30.50 -3.17 28.65
CA MET A 90 31.57 -4.16 28.61
C MET A 90 32.88 -3.63 29.23
N GLU A 91 33.72 -4.50 29.80
CA GLU A 91 35.00 -4.07 30.41
C GLU A 91 36.01 -3.52 29.39
N GLU A 92 36.05 -4.08 28.19
CA GLU A 92 36.89 -3.62 27.08
C GLU A 92 36.35 -4.14 25.73
N LEU A 93 36.69 -3.43 24.64
CA LEU A 93 36.52 -3.92 23.27
C LEU A 93 37.88 -4.38 22.73
N SER A 94 38.28 -5.62 23.05
CA SER A 94 39.57 -6.17 22.64
C SER A 94 39.41 -7.18 21.49
N GLY A 95 40.12 -6.94 20.39
CA GLY A 95 40.10 -7.78 19.18
C GLY A 95 40.20 -6.97 17.89
N ASP A 96 40.72 -7.58 16.84
CA ASP A 96 40.96 -6.96 15.53
C ASP A 96 39.94 -7.38 14.45
N ARG A 97 38.87 -8.08 14.85
CA ARG A 97 37.88 -8.67 13.93
C ARG A 97 36.44 -8.21 14.19
N PHE A 98 36.26 -7.06 14.83
CA PHE A 98 34.92 -6.54 15.07
C PHE A 98 34.22 -6.13 13.77
N VAL A 99 32.99 -6.59 13.60
CA VAL A 99 32.07 -6.18 12.53
C VAL A 99 30.80 -5.66 13.18
N PHE A 100 30.28 -4.54 12.68
CA PHE A 100 29.03 -3.95 13.14
C PHE A 100 27.96 -4.10 12.07
N ALA A 101 26.77 -4.49 12.47
CA ALA A 101 25.59 -4.51 11.62
C ALA A 101 24.59 -3.48 12.15
N VAL A 102 24.06 -2.68 11.23
CA VAL A 102 22.95 -1.77 11.50
C VAL A 102 21.77 -2.32 10.73
N THR A 103 20.65 -2.58 11.42
CA THR A 103 19.40 -2.99 10.79
C THR A 103 18.35 -1.91 10.98
N ALA A 104 17.45 -1.77 10.02
CA ALA A 104 16.35 -0.82 10.09
C ALA A 104 15.06 -1.48 9.60
N SER A 105 14.05 -1.47 10.46
CA SER A 105 12.69 -1.94 10.15
C SER A 105 11.68 -0.82 10.35
N TRP A 106 10.54 -0.93 9.70
CA TRP A 106 9.40 -0.03 9.90
C TRP A 106 8.12 -0.80 9.61
N SER A 107 6.97 -0.27 10.01
CA SER A 107 5.69 -0.99 9.95
C SER A 107 5.20 -1.29 8.54
N GLY A 108 5.70 -0.59 7.52
CA GLY A 108 5.09 -0.62 6.19
C GLY A 108 3.79 0.20 6.10
N GLU A 109 3.36 0.82 7.21
CA GLU A 109 2.10 1.55 7.30
C GLU A 109 2.36 3.06 7.45
N LYS A 110 1.47 3.85 6.85
CA LYS A 110 1.50 5.31 6.91
C LYS A 110 0.12 5.85 7.26
N VAL A 111 0.03 6.81 8.18
CA VAL A 111 -1.22 7.49 8.50
C VAL A 111 -1.22 8.92 7.97
N VAL A 112 -2.17 9.26 7.10
CA VAL A 112 -2.36 10.62 6.59
C VAL A 112 -3.80 11.04 6.83
N LYS A 113 -4.02 12.17 7.51
CA LYS A 113 -5.36 12.71 7.82
C LYS A 113 -6.33 11.69 8.45
N GLY A 114 -5.80 10.75 9.24
CA GLY A 114 -6.58 9.67 9.88
C GLY A 114 -6.97 8.53 8.95
N MET A 115 -6.31 8.39 7.80
CA MET A 115 -6.40 7.23 6.92
C MET A 115 -5.10 6.43 6.99
N GLU A 116 -5.20 5.11 7.11
CA GLU A 116 -4.08 4.18 7.05
C GLU A 116 -3.79 3.78 5.59
N PHE A 117 -2.50 3.72 5.27
CA PHE A 117 -1.97 3.33 3.96
C PHE A 117 -0.94 2.23 4.14
N VAL A 118 -0.92 1.29 3.22
CA VAL A 118 0.04 0.20 3.14
C VAL A 118 1.05 0.51 2.04
N PHE A 119 2.33 0.33 2.33
CA PHE A 119 3.39 0.34 1.33
C PHE A 119 3.36 -0.93 0.49
N VAL A 120 3.31 -0.74 -0.82
CA VAL A 120 3.33 -1.80 -1.80
C VAL A 120 4.65 -1.69 -2.56
N PRO A 121 5.60 -2.62 -2.33
CA PRO A 121 6.83 -2.69 -3.12
C PRO A 121 6.47 -2.96 -4.58
N GLY A 122 6.99 -2.13 -5.47
CA GLY A 122 6.86 -2.30 -6.91
C GLY A 122 7.47 -3.60 -7.37
N GLY A 123 6.97 -4.09 -8.50
CA GLY A 123 7.35 -5.39 -9.03
C GLY A 123 6.77 -5.63 -10.41
N GLU A 124 7.18 -6.73 -11.00
CA GLU A 124 6.66 -7.23 -12.27
C GLU A 124 5.61 -8.32 -12.00
N PHE A 125 4.50 -8.29 -12.73
CA PHE A 125 3.45 -9.29 -12.64
C PHE A 125 2.75 -9.53 -13.98
N ARG A 126 1.98 -10.61 -14.05
CA ARG A 126 1.10 -10.93 -15.17
C ARG A 126 -0.28 -10.33 -14.90
N MET A 127 -0.63 -9.30 -15.66
CA MET A 127 -1.91 -8.59 -15.55
C MET A 127 -2.95 -9.19 -16.49
N GLY A 128 -4.19 -9.34 -16.00
CA GLY A 128 -5.34 -9.85 -16.74
C GLY A 128 -5.81 -11.22 -16.27
N ASP A 129 -6.66 -11.84 -17.09
CA ASP A 129 -7.29 -13.13 -16.82
C ASP A 129 -6.31 -14.30 -17.04
N LEU A 130 -5.75 -14.81 -15.94
CA LEU A 130 -4.80 -15.93 -15.95
C LEU A 130 -5.48 -17.30 -16.16
N TRP A 131 -6.79 -17.39 -15.95
CA TRP A 131 -7.56 -18.64 -16.03
C TRP A 131 -8.20 -18.86 -17.40
N GLY A 132 -8.35 -17.81 -18.19
CA GLY A 132 -8.86 -17.89 -19.56
C GLY A 132 -10.38 -18.11 -19.62
N ASP A 133 -11.09 -17.87 -18.52
CA ASP A 133 -12.54 -17.94 -18.42
C ASP A 133 -13.20 -16.56 -18.34
N GLY A 134 -12.43 -15.48 -18.14
CA GLY A 134 -12.86 -14.10 -18.06
C GLY A 134 -13.38 -13.49 -19.37
N GLU A 135 -13.75 -12.22 -19.33
CA GLU A 135 -14.22 -11.48 -20.51
C GLU A 135 -13.07 -11.19 -21.51
N ASP A 136 -13.43 -10.87 -22.76
CA ASP A 136 -12.45 -10.57 -23.82
C ASP A 136 -11.54 -9.38 -23.48
N ASP A 137 -12.05 -8.39 -22.72
CA ASP A 137 -11.32 -7.19 -22.30
C ASP A 137 -10.44 -7.40 -21.06
N GLU A 138 -10.48 -8.60 -20.47
CA GLU A 138 -9.55 -9.05 -19.42
C GLU A 138 -8.29 -9.70 -20.03
N ARG A 139 -8.22 -9.77 -21.37
CA ARG A 139 -7.18 -10.46 -22.15
C ARG A 139 -6.55 -9.52 -23.20
N PRO A 140 -5.33 -9.80 -23.69
CA PRO A 140 -4.45 -10.89 -23.29
C PRO A 140 -3.82 -10.65 -21.91
N VAL A 141 -3.41 -11.74 -21.28
CA VAL A 141 -2.45 -11.65 -20.17
C VAL A 141 -1.16 -11.03 -20.70
N HIS A 142 -0.65 -10.02 -20.00
CA HIS A 142 0.56 -9.31 -20.39
C HIS A 142 1.41 -8.95 -19.17
N THR A 143 2.71 -8.79 -19.39
CA THR A 143 3.66 -8.41 -18.34
C THR A 143 3.55 -6.91 -18.06
N VAL A 144 3.41 -6.56 -16.78
CA VAL A 144 3.39 -5.19 -16.29
C VAL A 144 4.33 -5.04 -15.12
N ARG A 145 5.06 -3.92 -15.08
CA ARG A 145 5.90 -3.51 -13.95
C ARG A 145 5.37 -2.21 -13.35
N VAL A 146 5.03 -2.25 -12.07
CA VAL A 146 4.62 -1.07 -11.28
C VAL A 146 5.76 -0.63 -10.36
N GLY A 147 5.90 0.67 -10.14
CA GLY A 147 6.81 1.23 -9.15
C GLY A 147 6.29 1.07 -7.72
N ASP A 148 7.07 1.54 -6.75
CA ASP A 148 6.64 1.56 -5.34
C ASP A 148 5.53 2.61 -5.13
N PHE A 149 4.53 2.27 -4.32
CA PHE A 149 3.46 3.20 -3.95
C PHE A 149 2.88 2.88 -2.57
N PHE A 150 2.20 3.86 -1.99
CA PHE A 150 1.31 3.62 -0.85
C PHE A 150 -0.13 3.55 -1.35
N ILE A 151 -0.92 2.61 -0.87
CA ILE A 151 -2.36 2.52 -1.17
C ILE A 151 -3.18 2.43 0.11
N GLY A 152 -4.39 2.99 0.10
CA GLY A 152 -5.29 2.96 1.24
C GLY A 152 -5.55 1.52 1.70
N LYS A 153 -5.35 1.27 2.99
CA LYS A 153 -5.59 -0.02 3.63
C LYS A 153 -7.03 -0.49 3.45
N TYR A 154 -7.94 0.48 3.42
CA TYR A 154 -9.38 0.34 3.25
C TYR A 154 -9.87 1.23 2.09
N GLU A 155 -11.08 0.96 1.62
CA GLU A 155 -11.88 1.91 0.84
C GLU A 155 -12.10 3.21 1.65
N VAL A 156 -12.30 4.34 0.97
CA VAL A 156 -12.59 5.62 1.64
C VAL A 156 -13.93 5.54 2.36
N THR A 157 -13.95 5.80 3.67
CA THR A 157 -15.18 5.71 4.46
C THR A 157 -16.06 6.95 4.34
N VAL A 158 -17.34 6.80 4.69
CA VAL A 158 -18.29 7.92 4.77
C VAL A 158 -17.79 9.02 5.72
N ASP A 159 -17.20 8.66 6.87
CA ASP A 159 -16.65 9.64 7.81
C ASP A 159 -15.43 10.38 7.26
N GLN A 160 -14.55 9.69 6.55
CA GLN A 160 -13.40 10.30 5.89
C GLN A 160 -13.85 11.27 4.79
N PHE A 161 -14.81 10.85 3.96
CA PHE A 161 -15.38 11.70 2.91
C PHE A 161 -16.13 12.91 3.49
N ARG A 162 -16.83 12.74 4.62
CA ARG A 162 -17.48 13.84 5.33
C ARG A 162 -16.49 14.91 5.77
N ARG A 163 -15.34 14.52 6.33
CA ARG A 163 -14.27 15.46 6.72
C ARG A 163 -13.75 16.26 5.53
N PHE A 164 -13.59 15.63 4.36
CA PHE A 164 -13.23 16.32 3.12
C PHE A 164 -14.29 17.38 2.75
N VAL A 165 -15.57 17.01 2.75
CA VAL A 165 -16.66 17.91 2.40
C VAL A 165 -16.77 19.07 3.39
N GLU A 166 -16.64 18.82 4.69
CA GLU A 166 -16.67 19.85 5.73
C GLU A 166 -15.47 20.80 5.62
N ALA A 167 -14.27 20.28 5.33
CA ALA A 167 -13.06 21.09 5.22
C ALA A 167 -13.01 21.97 3.96
N THR A 168 -13.72 21.58 2.89
CA THR A 168 -13.60 22.22 1.57
C THR A 168 -14.88 22.88 1.07
N GLY A 169 -16.03 22.57 1.70
CA GLY A 169 -17.35 22.95 1.18
C GLY A 169 -17.73 22.21 -0.12
N TYR A 170 -17.06 21.10 -0.45
CA TYR A 170 -17.27 20.38 -1.70
C TYR A 170 -18.71 19.84 -1.82
N ARG A 171 -19.32 20.01 -3.00
CA ARG A 171 -20.60 19.39 -3.37
C ARG A 171 -20.35 18.37 -4.46
N THR A 172 -20.79 17.13 -4.28
CA THR A 172 -20.60 16.03 -5.25
C THR A 172 -21.34 16.26 -6.56
N THR A 173 -20.96 15.54 -7.62
CA THR A 173 -21.67 15.55 -8.92
C THR A 173 -23.17 15.27 -8.76
N CYS A 174 -23.56 14.20 -8.07
CA CYS A 174 -24.96 13.86 -7.78
C CYS A 174 -25.70 14.99 -7.05
N GLU A 175 -25.07 15.62 -6.05
CA GLU A 175 -25.67 16.76 -5.33
C GLU A 175 -25.83 18.00 -6.22
N ARG A 176 -24.90 18.26 -7.14
CA ARG A 176 -24.97 19.39 -8.08
C ARG A 176 -26.06 19.20 -9.13
N GLU A 177 -26.27 17.96 -9.56
CA GLU A 177 -27.29 17.58 -10.54
C GLU A 177 -28.67 17.31 -9.93
N GLY A 178 -28.81 17.40 -8.60
CA GLY A 178 -30.11 17.29 -7.92
C GLY A 178 -30.65 15.86 -7.82
N TRP A 179 -29.76 14.85 -7.80
CA TRP A 179 -30.16 13.46 -7.62
C TRP A 179 -30.78 13.25 -6.24
N LYS A 180 -31.82 12.39 -6.17
CA LYS A 180 -32.53 12.08 -4.92
C LYS A 180 -31.62 11.40 -3.90
N ASN A 181 -30.86 10.40 -4.35
CA ASN A 181 -29.94 9.66 -3.51
C ASN A 181 -28.52 10.19 -3.76
N THR A 182 -27.76 10.37 -2.67
CA THR A 182 -26.38 10.90 -2.69
C THR A 182 -25.56 10.17 -1.64
N TRP A 183 -24.24 10.43 -1.59
CA TRP A 183 -23.36 9.86 -0.57
C TRP A 183 -23.83 10.07 0.89
N ARG A 184 -24.63 11.11 1.16
CA ARG A 184 -25.20 11.38 2.50
C ARG A 184 -26.40 10.51 2.84
N ALA A 185 -27.14 10.09 1.83
CA ALA A 185 -28.38 9.35 1.94
C ALA A 185 -28.48 8.40 0.73
N PRO A 186 -27.78 7.26 0.76
CA PRO A 186 -27.68 6.38 -0.40
C PRO A 186 -28.93 5.54 -0.65
N GLY A 187 -29.95 5.65 0.21
CA GLY A 187 -31.20 4.89 0.09
C GLY A 187 -31.18 3.54 0.80
N PHE A 188 -30.13 3.23 1.56
CA PHE A 188 -30.02 2.08 2.45
C PHE A 188 -29.24 2.46 3.73
N PRO A 189 -29.32 1.66 4.81
CA PRO A 189 -28.56 1.92 6.04
C PRO A 189 -27.05 1.85 5.78
N GLN A 190 -26.33 2.92 6.10
CA GLN A 190 -24.89 3.01 5.92
C GLN A 190 -24.27 3.79 7.09
N GLY A 191 -23.29 3.16 7.77
CA GLY A 191 -22.54 3.74 8.87
C GLY A 191 -21.39 4.65 8.42
N GLY A 192 -20.75 5.32 9.38
CA GLY A 192 -19.59 6.20 9.13
C GLY A 192 -18.32 5.45 8.71
N ASP A 193 -18.21 4.19 9.14
CA ASP A 193 -17.14 3.22 8.89
C ASP A 193 -17.38 2.35 7.64
N HIS A 194 -18.50 2.55 6.94
CA HIS A 194 -18.75 1.94 5.63
C HIS A 194 -18.06 2.73 4.50
N PRO A 195 -17.77 2.11 3.35
CA PRO A 195 -17.24 2.82 2.19
C PRO A 195 -18.24 3.85 1.67
N VAL A 196 -17.74 5.03 1.28
CA VAL A 196 -18.56 6.05 0.63
C VAL A 196 -18.97 5.57 -0.76
N VAL A 197 -20.25 5.71 -1.09
CA VAL A 197 -20.83 5.36 -2.40
C VAL A 197 -21.55 6.56 -3.02
N LEU A 198 -22.07 6.39 -4.24
CA LEU A 198 -22.70 7.49 -5.00
C LEU A 198 -21.75 8.68 -5.17
N VAL A 199 -20.47 8.36 -5.40
CA VAL A 199 -19.41 9.29 -5.75
C VAL A 199 -18.96 8.98 -7.18
N SER A 200 -18.92 10.01 -8.02
CA SER A 200 -18.40 9.87 -9.37
C SER A 200 -16.87 9.74 -9.37
N TRP A 201 -16.30 9.42 -10.54
CA TRP A 201 -14.85 9.43 -10.70
C TRP A 201 -14.25 10.80 -10.38
N TYR A 202 -14.94 11.89 -10.76
CA TYR A 202 -14.48 13.25 -10.47
C TYR A 202 -14.51 13.58 -8.97
N ASP A 203 -15.53 13.10 -8.25
CA ASP A 203 -15.63 13.31 -6.80
C ASP A 203 -14.51 12.55 -6.06
N ALA A 204 -14.25 11.32 -6.49
CA ALA A 204 -13.16 10.49 -5.98
C ALA A 204 -11.78 11.14 -6.25
N ALA A 205 -11.56 11.64 -7.47
CA ALA A 205 -10.31 12.32 -7.84
C ALA A 205 -10.06 13.59 -7.00
N GLU A 206 -11.10 14.40 -6.73
CA GLU A 206 -10.97 15.58 -5.87
C GLU A 206 -10.65 15.23 -4.42
N PHE A 207 -11.26 14.17 -3.88
CA PHE A 207 -10.89 13.65 -2.56
C PHE A 207 -9.41 13.22 -2.51
N CYS A 208 -8.96 12.43 -3.50
CA CYS A 208 -7.58 12.00 -3.58
C CYS A 208 -6.61 13.19 -3.64
N ARG A 209 -6.94 14.22 -4.44
CA ARG A 209 -6.14 15.46 -4.53
C ARG A 209 -6.07 16.17 -3.18
N TRP A 210 -7.18 16.25 -2.44
CA TRP A 210 -7.19 16.83 -1.08
C TRP A 210 -6.33 16.03 -0.10
N MET A 211 -6.19 14.72 -0.29
CA MET A 211 -5.29 13.86 0.49
C MET A 211 -3.81 14.03 0.10
N GLY A 212 -3.49 14.77 -0.96
CA GLY A 212 -2.14 14.83 -1.54
C GLY A 212 -1.78 13.58 -2.35
N GLY A 213 -2.79 12.84 -2.79
CA GLY A 213 -2.68 11.60 -3.55
C GLY A 213 -3.43 11.62 -4.87
N ARG A 214 -3.73 10.42 -5.37
CA ARG A 214 -4.47 10.16 -6.60
C ARG A 214 -5.27 8.85 -6.49
N LEU A 215 -6.11 8.57 -7.47
CA LEU A 215 -6.65 7.22 -7.66
C LEU A 215 -5.52 6.26 -8.10
N PRO A 216 -5.62 4.97 -7.76
CA PRO A 216 -4.70 3.96 -8.32
C PRO A 216 -4.82 3.90 -9.83
N THR A 217 -3.73 3.58 -10.52
CA THR A 217 -3.86 3.05 -11.88
C THR A 217 -4.53 1.68 -11.82
N GLU A 218 -5.13 1.25 -12.93
CA GLU A 218 -5.71 -0.09 -13.02
C GLU A 218 -4.66 -1.18 -12.73
N ALA A 219 -3.42 -0.97 -13.20
CA ALA A 219 -2.31 -1.89 -12.96
C ALA A 219 -1.88 -1.93 -11.50
N GLU A 220 -1.75 -0.78 -10.83
CA GLU A 220 -1.45 -0.71 -9.40
C GLU A 220 -2.55 -1.40 -8.58
N TRP A 221 -3.81 -1.18 -8.94
CA TRP A 221 -4.94 -1.82 -8.26
C TRP A 221 -4.88 -3.34 -8.40
N GLU A 222 -4.70 -3.88 -9.61
CA GLU A 222 -4.65 -5.34 -9.81
C GLU A 222 -3.41 -5.96 -9.15
N TYR A 223 -2.25 -5.31 -9.24
CA TYR A 223 -1.02 -5.75 -8.57
C TYR A 223 -1.21 -5.84 -7.05
N ALA A 224 -1.82 -4.80 -6.45
CA ALA A 224 -2.14 -4.75 -5.03
C ALA A 224 -3.20 -5.79 -4.63
N ALA A 225 -4.25 -5.95 -5.44
CA ALA A 225 -5.30 -6.94 -5.23
C ALA A 225 -4.71 -8.36 -5.24
N ARG A 226 -3.80 -8.63 -6.17
CA ARG A 226 -3.02 -9.88 -6.27
C ARG A 226 -1.91 -10.02 -5.21
N ALA A 227 -2.00 -9.30 -4.09
CA ALA A 227 -1.04 -9.37 -2.98
C ALA A 227 0.43 -9.25 -3.43
N GLY A 228 0.71 -8.28 -4.31
CA GLY A 228 2.05 -8.06 -4.88
C GLY A 228 2.26 -8.85 -6.18
N GLY A 229 1.22 -8.97 -7.00
CA GLY A 229 1.33 -9.57 -8.34
C GLY A 229 1.28 -11.10 -8.39
N LYS A 230 0.81 -11.78 -7.34
CA LYS A 230 0.66 -13.24 -7.33
C LYS A 230 -0.35 -13.73 -8.36
N GLU A 231 -0.16 -14.97 -8.80
CA GLU A 231 -1.10 -15.68 -9.67
C GLU A 231 -2.27 -16.26 -8.84
N ILE A 232 -3.14 -15.37 -8.35
CA ILE A 232 -4.35 -15.70 -7.57
C ILE A 232 -5.63 -15.13 -8.22
N GLU A 233 -6.73 -15.88 -8.22
CA GLU A 233 -7.95 -15.46 -8.94
C GLU A 233 -8.69 -14.33 -8.21
N TYR A 234 -8.74 -14.43 -6.89
CA TYR A 234 -9.33 -13.46 -5.97
C TYR A 234 -8.23 -12.87 -5.07
N PRO A 235 -8.45 -11.68 -4.49
CA PRO A 235 -7.46 -11.04 -3.63
C PRO A 235 -7.01 -11.86 -2.41
N ASN A 236 -7.87 -12.76 -1.93
CA ASN A 236 -7.62 -13.64 -0.79
C ASN A 236 -7.27 -15.09 -1.19
N GLY A 237 -7.07 -15.38 -2.49
CA GLY A 237 -6.67 -16.71 -2.96
C GLY A 237 -7.39 -17.17 -4.22
N ASN A 238 -7.56 -18.48 -4.39
CA ASN A 238 -8.19 -19.09 -5.58
C ASN A 238 -9.63 -19.58 -5.32
N THR A 239 -10.21 -19.18 -4.20
CA THR A 239 -11.59 -19.48 -3.82
C THR A 239 -12.17 -18.26 -3.15
N LEU A 240 -13.44 -17.96 -3.42
CA LEU A 240 -14.16 -16.88 -2.78
C LEU A 240 -15.42 -17.42 -2.09
N THR A 241 -15.51 -17.18 -0.79
CA THR A 241 -16.71 -17.49 0.00
C THR A 241 -17.20 -16.23 0.70
N HIS A 242 -18.41 -16.28 1.26
CA HIS A 242 -18.93 -15.20 2.08
C HIS A 242 -18.18 -15.02 3.43
N ASP A 243 -17.18 -15.84 3.74
CA ASP A 243 -16.24 -15.57 4.85
C ASP A 243 -15.08 -14.65 4.44
N ASP A 244 -14.91 -14.41 3.13
CA ASP A 244 -13.76 -13.72 2.54
C ASP A 244 -14.09 -12.33 1.99
N ALA A 245 -15.36 -12.07 1.64
CA ALA A 245 -15.81 -10.82 1.03
C ALA A 245 -17.33 -10.62 1.16
N ASN A 246 -17.77 -9.38 0.99
CA ASN A 246 -19.18 -9.00 0.85
C ASN A 246 -19.56 -8.92 -0.64
N TYR A 247 -20.43 -9.81 -1.10
CA TYR A 247 -20.90 -9.84 -2.49
C TYR A 247 -22.37 -10.27 -2.52
N LEU A 248 -23.00 -10.30 -3.70
CA LEU A 248 -24.42 -10.60 -3.85
C LEU A 248 -24.84 -11.87 -3.09
N GLY A 249 -25.63 -11.68 -2.05
CA GLY A 249 -26.02 -12.75 -1.13
C GLY A 249 -25.67 -12.36 0.31
N THR A 250 -25.76 -13.33 1.22
CA THR A 250 -25.22 -13.26 2.57
C THR A 250 -24.92 -14.69 3.03
N GLY A 251 -23.89 -14.89 3.84
CA GLY A 251 -23.51 -16.18 4.41
C GLY A 251 -22.27 -16.06 5.29
N GLY A 252 -21.97 -17.03 6.14
CA GLY A 252 -20.73 -16.99 6.95
C GLY A 252 -20.56 -15.67 7.74
N ARG A 253 -19.44 -14.97 7.52
CA ARG A 253 -19.15 -13.62 8.05
C ARG A 253 -19.95 -12.52 7.35
N ASP A 254 -20.25 -12.65 6.06
CA ASP A 254 -21.03 -11.67 5.32
C ASP A 254 -22.51 -11.67 5.72
N ARG A 255 -22.90 -10.62 6.44
CA ARG A 255 -24.26 -10.42 6.95
C ARG A 255 -24.92 -9.19 6.33
N TRP A 256 -24.31 -8.58 5.31
CA TRP A 256 -24.71 -7.29 4.78
C TRP A 256 -25.31 -7.43 3.38
N LYS A 257 -26.55 -6.98 3.20
CA LYS A 257 -27.21 -6.94 1.88
C LYS A 257 -26.75 -5.77 1.00
N CYS A 258 -26.04 -4.82 1.59
CA CYS A 258 -25.46 -3.65 0.96
C CYS A 258 -24.00 -3.55 1.45
N THR A 259 -23.41 -2.35 1.49
CA THR A 259 -22.06 -2.17 2.03
C THR A 259 -21.92 -2.75 3.45
N SER A 260 -20.76 -3.32 3.74
CA SER A 260 -20.28 -3.67 5.08
C SER A 260 -19.32 -2.59 5.58
N PRO A 261 -19.08 -2.47 6.90
CA PRO A 261 -17.96 -1.69 7.42
C PRO A 261 -16.66 -2.14 6.75
N VAL A 262 -15.78 -1.19 6.43
CA VAL A 262 -14.47 -1.54 5.87
C VAL A 262 -13.68 -2.39 6.87
N GLY A 263 -12.90 -3.34 6.38
CA GLY A 263 -12.11 -4.24 7.22
C GLY A 263 -12.90 -5.37 7.87
N SER A 264 -14.13 -5.64 7.44
CA SER A 264 -14.98 -6.70 8.01
C SER A 264 -14.49 -8.12 7.65
N PHE A 265 -13.70 -8.25 6.60
CA PHE A 265 -13.17 -9.52 6.08
C PHE A 265 -11.66 -9.61 6.25
N PRO A 266 -11.05 -10.80 6.12
CA PRO A 266 -9.59 -10.93 6.16
C PRO A 266 -8.90 -10.07 5.08
N PRO A 267 -7.77 -9.42 5.39
CA PRO A 267 -6.98 -8.73 4.39
C PRO A 267 -6.23 -9.74 3.51
N ASN A 268 -5.78 -9.28 2.34
CA ASN A 268 -4.79 -10.02 1.55
C ASN A 268 -3.40 -9.99 2.23
N GLU A 269 -2.41 -10.67 1.66
CA GLU A 269 -1.08 -10.78 2.28
C GLU A 269 -0.29 -9.46 2.37
N LEU A 270 -0.74 -8.39 1.69
CA LEU A 270 -0.19 -7.04 1.87
C LEU A 270 -0.85 -6.29 3.04
N GLY A 271 -1.92 -6.82 3.64
CA GLY A 271 -2.70 -6.11 4.65
C GLY A 271 -3.80 -5.23 4.07
N LEU A 272 -4.17 -5.41 2.79
CA LEU A 272 -5.24 -4.66 2.14
C LEU A 272 -6.58 -5.36 2.32
N TYR A 273 -7.58 -4.60 2.75
CA TYR A 273 -8.93 -5.10 3.01
C TYR A 273 -9.86 -4.79 1.84
N ASP A 274 -10.91 -5.60 1.73
CA ASP A 274 -12.05 -5.39 0.83
C ASP A 274 -11.64 -5.19 -0.65
N MET A 275 -10.51 -5.78 -1.07
CA MET A 275 -10.08 -5.75 -2.48
C MET A 275 -11.03 -6.57 -3.39
N ALA A 276 -11.87 -7.43 -2.80
CA ALA A 276 -12.94 -8.15 -3.47
C ALA A 276 -14.27 -7.86 -2.77
N GLY A 277 -15.29 -7.55 -3.57
CA GLY A 277 -16.62 -7.24 -3.05
C GLY A 277 -16.67 -5.87 -2.38
N ASN A 278 -17.60 -5.73 -1.42
CA ASN A 278 -18.03 -4.48 -0.81
C ASN A 278 -18.45 -3.44 -1.83
N VAL A 279 -17.56 -2.57 -2.33
CA VAL A 279 -17.88 -1.65 -3.43
C VAL A 279 -16.87 -1.75 -4.56
N HIS A 280 -17.34 -1.49 -5.78
CA HIS A 280 -16.45 -1.30 -6.91
C HIS A 280 -15.56 -0.09 -6.68
N GLU A 281 -14.32 -0.12 -7.18
CA GLU A 281 -13.36 0.94 -6.92
C GLU A 281 -12.86 1.65 -8.17
N TRP A 282 -12.96 2.98 -8.16
CA TRP A 282 -12.45 3.84 -9.23
C TRP A 282 -10.94 3.74 -9.40
N CYS A 283 -10.52 3.51 -10.65
CA CYS A 283 -9.14 3.65 -11.10
C CYS A 283 -8.97 4.93 -11.93
N SER A 284 -7.73 5.40 -12.06
CA SER A 284 -7.40 6.63 -12.79
C SER A 284 -7.62 6.53 -14.30
N ASP A 285 -7.56 5.30 -14.81
CA ASP A 285 -7.43 4.95 -16.22
C ASP A 285 -8.73 5.20 -16.98
N TRP A 286 -8.58 5.73 -18.19
CA TRP A 286 -9.64 5.61 -19.18
C TRP A 286 -9.78 4.14 -19.58
N TYR A 287 -11.00 3.67 -19.79
CA TYR A 287 -11.25 2.31 -20.22
C TYR A 287 -11.09 2.20 -21.74
N ASP A 288 -10.37 1.17 -22.17
CA ASP A 288 -10.35 0.67 -23.54
C ASP A 288 -10.23 -0.86 -23.49
N LYS A 289 -11.12 -1.51 -24.25
CA LYS A 289 -11.23 -2.97 -24.32
C LYS A 289 -10.01 -3.63 -24.96
N GLU A 290 -9.30 -2.92 -25.84
CA GLU A 290 -8.13 -3.44 -26.55
C GLU A 290 -6.82 -3.08 -25.83
N TYR A 291 -6.88 -2.30 -24.74
CA TYR A 291 -5.70 -1.70 -24.12
C TYR A 291 -4.61 -2.71 -23.76
N TYR A 292 -4.99 -3.88 -23.26
CA TYR A 292 -4.05 -4.92 -22.86
C TYR A 292 -3.19 -5.45 -24.02
N LYS A 293 -3.64 -5.33 -25.28
CA LYS A 293 -2.88 -5.78 -26.46
C LYS A 293 -1.68 -4.88 -26.78
N HIS A 294 -1.69 -3.65 -26.28
CA HIS A 294 -0.68 -2.64 -26.57
C HIS A 294 -0.26 -1.84 -25.33
N SER A 295 -0.53 -2.39 -24.14
CA SER A 295 -0.15 -1.81 -22.87
C SER A 295 1.38 -1.74 -22.76
N PRO A 296 1.97 -0.60 -22.37
CA PRO A 296 3.38 -0.55 -22.05
C PRO A 296 3.68 -1.37 -20.80
N VAL A 297 4.87 -1.95 -20.73
CA VAL A 297 5.28 -2.75 -19.56
C VAL A 297 5.38 -1.88 -18.31
N ASP A 298 5.95 -0.68 -18.43
CA ASP A 298 6.32 0.12 -17.27
C ASP A 298 5.27 1.15 -16.88
N ASN A 299 4.69 0.99 -15.69
CA ASN A 299 3.71 1.89 -15.09
C ASN A 299 2.61 2.34 -16.07
N PRO A 300 1.86 1.41 -16.69
CA PRO A 300 0.78 1.74 -17.61
C PRO A 300 -0.28 2.61 -16.93
N ARG A 301 -0.86 3.55 -17.68
CA ARG A 301 -1.84 4.54 -17.17
C ARG A 301 -3.15 4.55 -17.96
N GLY A 302 -3.39 3.50 -18.74
CA GLY A 302 -4.48 3.45 -19.70
C GLY A 302 -4.23 4.35 -20.92
N PRO A 303 -5.20 4.41 -21.86
CA PRO A 303 -5.18 5.35 -22.96
C PRO A 303 -5.26 6.80 -22.46
N SER A 304 -4.75 7.73 -23.25
CA SER A 304 -4.70 9.16 -22.88
C SER A 304 -6.08 9.83 -22.77
N SER A 305 -7.12 9.23 -23.37
CA SER A 305 -8.49 9.73 -23.41
C SER A 305 -9.49 8.59 -23.56
N GLY A 306 -10.73 8.82 -23.16
CA GLY A 306 -11.85 7.89 -23.37
C GLY A 306 -13.15 8.46 -22.83
N ASP A 307 -14.23 7.69 -22.96
CA ASP A 307 -15.58 8.10 -22.51
C ASP A 307 -16.01 7.40 -21.21
N ARG A 308 -15.26 6.38 -20.78
CA ARG A 308 -15.55 5.55 -19.60
C ARG A 308 -14.30 5.41 -18.75
N LYS A 309 -14.45 5.34 -17.43
CA LYS A 309 -13.35 5.10 -16.49
C LYS A 309 -13.38 3.66 -16.00
N VAL A 310 -12.24 3.15 -15.58
CA VAL A 310 -12.12 1.79 -15.04
C VAL A 310 -12.67 1.71 -13.61
N LEU A 311 -13.43 0.65 -13.34
CA LEU A 311 -13.78 0.16 -12.00
C LEU A 311 -13.21 -1.25 -11.80
N ARG A 312 -12.81 -1.60 -10.58
CA ARG A 312 -12.31 -2.94 -10.22
C ARG A 312 -13.01 -3.49 -8.96
N GLY A 313 -12.74 -4.74 -8.59
CA GLY A 313 -13.07 -5.30 -7.26
C GLY A 313 -14.40 -6.04 -7.10
N GLY A 314 -15.41 -5.75 -7.92
CA GLY A 314 -16.77 -6.24 -7.66
C GLY A 314 -17.46 -5.44 -6.57
N SER A 315 -18.65 -5.87 -6.14
CA SER A 315 -19.41 -5.18 -5.10
C SER A 315 -20.41 -6.11 -4.42
N TYR A 316 -21.05 -5.62 -3.35
CA TYR A 316 -22.21 -6.27 -2.71
C TYR A 316 -23.38 -6.54 -3.69
N GLY A 317 -23.43 -5.83 -4.82
CA GLY A 317 -24.46 -5.98 -5.86
C GLY A 317 -24.12 -7.02 -6.93
N GLY A 318 -22.86 -7.46 -6.99
CA GLY A 318 -22.34 -8.40 -7.99
C GLY A 318 -22.09 -9.79 -7.41
N GLY A 319 -22.19 -10.83 -8.25
CA GLY A 319 -21.80 -12.19 -7.85
C GLY A 319 -20.28 -12.36 -7.74
N PRO A 320 -19.80 -13.54 -7.29
CA PRO A 320 -18.38 -13.81 -7.11
C PRO A 320 -17.55 -13.59 -8.39
N TRP A 321 -18.15 -13.82 -9.58
CA TRP A 321 -17.51 -13.56 -10.88
C TRP A 321 -16.96 -12.15 -11.03
N ALA A 322 -17.65 -11.14 -10.48
CA ALA A 322 -17.24 -9.74 -10.55
C ALA A 322 -16.13 -9.41 -9.55
N CYS A 323 -15.90 -10.26 -8.55
CA CYS A 323 -14.92 -10.06 -7.48
C CYS A 323 -13.53 -10.62 -7.82
N ARG A 324 -13.36 -11.24 -9.01
CA ARG A 324 -12.06 -11.69 -9.51
C ARG A 324 -11.13 -10.49 -9.65
N ALA A 325 -9.85 -10.68 -9.31
CA ALA A 325 -8.84 -9.64 -9.38
C ALA A 325 -8.72 -9.05 -10.80
N ALA A 326 -8.96 -9.86 -11.85
CA ALA A 326 -8.88 -9.46 -13.26
C ALA A 326 -10.13 -8.72 -13.80
N ASN A 327 -11.26 -8.76 -13.08
CA ASN A 327 -12.51 -8.23 -13.62
C ASN A 327 -12.51 -6.70 -13.75
N ARG A 328 -13.09 -6.20 -14.85
CA ARG A 328 -13.05 -4.78 -15.25
C ARG A 328 -14.44 -4.21 -15.46
N GLY A 329 -14.74 -3.12 -14.78
CA GLY A 329 -15.92 -2.28 -15.01
C GLY A 329 -15.58 -1.04 -15.85
N ARG A 330 -16.59 -0.51 -16.54
CA ARG A 330 -16.47 0.63 -17.46
C ARG A 330 -17.62 1.66 -17.37
N PRO A 331 -17.98 2.15 -16.17
CA PRO A 331 -19.07 3.13 -16.03
C PRO A 331 -18.73 4.51 -16.61
N ASP A 332 -19.77 5.35 -16.68
CA ASP A 332 -19.64 6.80 -16.91
C ASP A 332 -18.79 7.47 -15.82
N PRO A 333 -17.90 8.41 -16.12
CA PRO A 333 -17.11 9.09 -15.09
C PRO A 333 -17.91 10.12 -14.26
N GLY A 334 -19.08 10.57 -14.73
CA GLY A 334 -19.92 11.59 -14.08
C GLY A 334 -20.98 10.99 -13.14
N ALA A 335 -22.01 11.79 -12.81
CA ALA A 335 -23.08 11.36 -11.89
C ALA A 335 -23.82 10.12 -12.39
N GLY A 336 -23.95 9.94 -13.72
CA GLY A 336 -24.55 8.75 -14.32
C GLY A 336 -23.83 7.43 -14.01
N GLY A 337 -22.56 7.50 -13.56
CA GLY A 337 -21.78 6.36 -13.11
C GLY A 337 -21.44 6.38 -11.62
N ALA A 338 -21.94 7.35 -10.86
CA ALA A 338 -21.90 7.34 -9.41
C ALA A 338 -22.92 6.30 -8.90
N ARG A 339 -22.50 5.04 -8.82
CA ARG A 339 -23.37 3.90 -8.48
C ARG A 339 -23.56 3.74 -6.98
N TYR A 340 -24.64 3.05 -6.60
CA TYR A 340 -24.93 2.70 -5.20
C TYR A 340 -23.87 1.78 -4.58
N ASP A 341 -23.13 1.09 -5.44
CA ASP A 341 -22.13 0.08 -5.11
C ASP A 341 -20.74 0.46 -5.66
N GLY A 342 -20.51 1.75 -5.94
CA GLY A 342 -19.23 2.26 -6.44
C GLY A 342 -18.62 3.28 -5.47
N GLY A 343 -17.41 3.00 -5.01
CA GLY A 343 -16.54 3.85 -4.20
C GLY A 343 -15.12 3.88 -4.76
N PHE A 344 -14.13 4.02 -3.87
CA PHE A 344 -12.72 4.15 -4.27
C PHE A 344 -11.77 4.03 -3.07
N ARG A 345 -10.48 3.82 -3.36
CA ARG A 345 -9.37 4.00 -2.41
C ARG A 345 -8.30 4.93 -2.98
N VAL A 346 -7.39 5.39 -2.12
CA VAL A 346 -6.39 6.43 -2.45
C VAL A 346 -5.00 5.82 -2.61
N VAL A 347 -4.22 6.32 -3.56
CA VAL A 347 -2.77 6.09 -3.67
C VAL A 347 -1.99 7.35 -3.30
N LEU A 348 -0.92 7.19 -2.53
CA LEU A 348 0.07 8.24 -2.24
C LEU A 348 1.42 7.89 -2.88
N PRO A 349 2.17 8.88 -3.38
CA PRO A 349 3.51 8.64 -3.88
C PRO A 349 4.49 8.29 -2.75
N VAL A 350 5.48 7.48 -3.09
CA VAL A 350 6.70 7.29 -2.29
C VAL A 350 7.60 8.50 -2.54
N ARG A 351 8.12 9.12 -1.46
CA ARG A 351 8.93 10.34 -1.54
C ARG A 351 10.39 10.07 -1.83
#